data_AF-A0A8T5QQQ5-F1
#
_entry.id   AF-A0A8T5QQQ5-F1
#
_cell.length_a   1.000
_cell.length_b   1.000
_cell.length_c   1.000
_cell.angle_alpha   90.00
_cell.angle_beta   90.00
_cell.angle_gamma   90.00
#
_symmetry.space_group_name_H-M   'P 1'
#
loop_
_entity.id
_entity.type
_entity.pdbx_description
1 polymer ?
#
loop_
_entity_poly.entity_id
_entity_poly.type
_entity_poly.pdbx_seq_one_letter_code
_entity_poly.pdbx_strand_id
1 'polypeptide(L)'
;MPPMFHNPIWFATELIYTLIVLFLCFLIYFKTKEIYDLTKHKGISYFRNTFLFFGLAYVFRFIFSLIRMTDRWIGTIYIPRGAMMPIMILFTAYFSTMALLFLIYSTIWKRFSSRDFFIAANILAVLIAVAAALSPPIFLITQAVLLVVAIVLSLVLRSKKAKFSRTALLYFLMFAFWIISLILVVPGRVLGFEIRIALEVISIALFGIIYYKVSKWTK
;
A
#
# COMPACT_ATOMS: atom_id res chain seq x y z
N MET A 1 -23.09 20.01 -11.45
CA MET A 1 -22.99 18.71 -12.15
C MET A 1 -23.22 17.61 -11.14
N PRO A 2 -24.20 16.71 -11.34
CA PRO A 2 -24.55 15.71 -10.33
C PRO A 2 -23.35 14.77 -10.10
N PRO A 3 -22.96 14.52 -8.85
CA PRO A 3 -21.83 13.65 -8.56
C PRO A 3 -22.13 12.21 -9.01
N MET A 4 -21.31 11.67 -9.90
CA MET A 4 -21.34 10.27 -10.39
C MET A 4 -21.16 9.19 -9.30
N PHE A 5 -21.18 9.55 -8.01
CA PHE A 5 -21.24 8.63 -6.87
C PHE A 5 -22.58 7.87 -6.77
N HIS A 6 -23.39 7.80 -7.83
CA HIS A 6 -24.77 7.30 -7.79
C HIS A 6 -24.92 5.80 -8.04
N ASN A 7 -23.85 5.08 -8.39
CA ASN A 7 -23.97 3.65 -8.64
C ASN A 7 -23.54 2.83 -7.39
N PRO A 8 -24.49 2.23 -6.64
CA PRO A 8 -24.17 1.43 -5.45
C PRO A 8 -23.26 0.24 -5.77
N ILE A 9 -23.28 -0.24 -7.01
CA ILE A 9 -22.42 -1.34 -7.47
C ILE A 9 -20.94 -0.94 -7.39
N TRP A 10 -20.58 0.28 -7.79
CA TRP A 10 -19.19 0.76 -7.76
C TRP A 10 -18.63 0.85 -6.34
N PHE A 11 -19.48 1.27 -5.42
CA PHE A 11 -19.12 1.34 -4.02
C PHE A 11 -18.95 -0.06 -3.42
N ALA A 12 -19.87 -0.97 -3.72
CA ALA A 12 -19.80 -2.36 -3.27
C ALA A 12 -18.54 -3.06 -3.82
N THR A 13 -18.18 -2.85 -5.09
CA THR A 13 -16.95 -3.43 -5.67
C THR A 13 -15.70 -2.89 -4.99
N GLU A 14 -15.61 -1.58 -4.75
CA GLU A 14 -14.47 -0.97 -4.02
C GLU A 14 -14.35 -1.50 -2.59
N LEU A 15 -15.48 -1.71 -1.91
CA LEU A 15 -15.53 -2.23 -0.54
C LEU A 15 -15.10 -3.70 -0.51
N ILE A 16 -15.61 -4.54 -1.41
CA ILE A 16 -15.21 -5.95 -1.51
C ILE A 16 -13.72 -6.05 -1.85
N TYR A 17 -13.25 -5.28 -2.84
CA TYR A 17 -11.84 -5.24 -3.21
C TYR A 17 -10.94 -4.85 -2.03
N THR A 18 -11.26 -3.76 -1.33
CA THR A 18 -10.46 -3.31 -0.18
C THR A 18 -10.44 -4.33 0.95
N LEU A 19 -11.55 -5.03 1.20
CA LEU A 19 -11.63 -6.10 2.20
C LEU A 19 -10.77 -7.31 1.83
N ILE A 20 -10.80 -7.74 0.56
CA ILE A 20 -9.96 -8.84 0.07
C ILE A 20 -8.48 -8.49 0.21
N VAL A 21 -8.07 -7.30 -0.24
CA VAL A 21 -6.67 -6.85 -0.13
C VAL A 21 -6.24 -6.76 1.32
N LEU A 22 -7.09 -6.21 2.19
CA LEU A 22 -6.83 -6.12 3.62
C LEU A 22 -6.56 -7.49 4.23
N PHE A 23 -7.44 -8.46 3.94
CA PHE A 23 -7.30 -9.84 4.41
C PHE A 23 -6.01 -10.49 3.91
N LEU A 24 -5.68 -10.34 2.61
CA LEU A 24 -4.45 -10.86 2.03
C LEU A 24 -3.19 -10.25 2.66
N CYS A 25 -3.20 -8.94 2.96
CA CYS A 25 -2.09 -8.28 3.63
C CYS A 25 -1.82 -8.88 5.02
N PHE A 26 -2.88 -9.09 5.82
CA PHE A 26 -2.74 -9.71 7.13
C PHE A 26 -2.30 -11.17 7.04
N LEU A 27 -2.81 -11.95 6.10
CA LEU A 27 -2.35 -13.32 5.87
C LEU A 27 -0.85 -13.38 5.56
N ILE A 28 -0.37 -12.50 4.67
CA ILE A 28 1.06 -12.44 4.35
C ILE A 28 1.88 -11.97 5.56
N TYR A 29 1.37 -11.01 6.34
CA TYR A 29 2.01 -10.57 7.59
C TYR A 29 2.20 -11.74 8.57
N PHE A 30 1.16 -12.53 8.83
CA PHE A 30 1.26 -13.66 9.75
C PHE A 30 2.20 -14.75 9.22
N LYS A 31 2.14 -15.06 7.92
CA LYS A 31 3.07 -16.03 7.32
C LYS A 31 4.52 -15.58 7.31
N THR A 32 4.78 -14.30 7.04
CA THR A 32 6.14 -13.76 7.14
C THR A 32 6.64 -13.67 8.58
N LYS A 33 5.74 -13.54 9.58
CA LYS A 33 6.09 -13.65 11.00
C LYS A 33 6.62 -15.04 11.35
N GLU A 34 5.91 -16.11 10.95
CA GLU A 34 6.37 -17.49 11.14
C GLU A 34 7.78 -17.71 10.56
N ILE A 35 8.03 -17.22 9.32
CA ILE A 35 9.36 -17.32 8.67
C ILE A 35 10.43 -16.53 9.43
N TYR A 36 10.07 -15.34 9.92
CA TYR A 36 11.00 -14.50 10.67
C TYR A 36 11.42 -15.16 11.98
N ASP A 37 10.48 -15.77 12.70
CA ASP A 37 10.75 -16.41 13.98
C ASP A 37 11.72 -17.61 13.81
N LEU A 38 11.64 -18.31 12.68
CA LEU A 38 12.56 -19.39 12.32
C LEU A 38 13.94 -18.92 11.85
N THR A 39 14.00 -17.90 11.00
CA THR A 39 15.25 -17.47 10.33
C THR A 39 16.01 -16.38 11.07
N LYS A 40 15.33 -15.62 11.94
CA LYS A 40 15.82 -14.40 12.61
C LYS A 40 16.45 -13.37 11.66
N HIS A 41 16.15 -13.42 10.36
CA HIS A 41 16.77 -12.56 9.35
C HIS A 41 16.10 -11.16 9.35
N LYS A 42 16.84 -10.11 9.71
CA LYS A 42 16.32 -8.73 9.85
C LYS A 42 15.57 -8.21 8.63
N GLY A 43 16.06 -8.47 7.40
CA GLY A 43 15.35 -8.10 6.16
C GLY A 43 13.90 -8.61 6.08
N ILE A 44 13.62 -9.81 6.58
CA ILE A 44 12.26 -10.40 6.58
C ILE A 44 11.36 -9.67 7.58
N SER A 45 11.90 -9.18 8.70
CA SER A 45 11.16 -8.35 9.66
C SER A 45 10.64 -7.06 9.01
N TYR A 46 11.49 -6.38 8.22
CA TYR A 46 11.08 -5.17 7.52
C TYR A 46 10.10 -5.45 6.39
N PHE A 47 10.32 -6.53 5.64
CA PHE A 47 9.37 -6.99 4.62
C PHE A 47 8.00 -7.31 5.23
N ARG A 48 7.95 -7.99 6.38
CA ARG A 48 6.72 -8.21 7.15
C ARG A 48 6.05 -6.89 7.53
N ASN A 49 6.80 -5.93 8.05
CA ASN A 49 6.25 -4.63 8.44
C ASN A 49 5.69 -3.84 7.26
N THR A 50 6.21 -4.01 6.04
CA THR A 50 5.59 -3.44 4.83
C THR A 50 4.14 -3.88 4.69
N PHE A 51 3.82 -5.18 4.83
CA PHE A 51 2.44 -5.65 4.72
C PHE A 51 1.55 -5.16 5.86
N LEU A 52 2.11 -5.00 7.06
CA LEU A 52 1.36 -4.43 8.19
C LEU A 52 0.95 -2.98 7.89
N PHE A 53 1.90 -2.13 7.49
CA PHE A 53 1.61 -0.73 7.16
C PHE A 53 0.72 -0.61 5.93
N PHE A 54 0.90 -1.49 4.95
CA PHE A 54 0.05 -1.52 3.78
C PHE A 54 -1.40 -1.93 4.13
N GLY A 55 -1.57 -2.95 4.97
CA GLY A 55 -2.87 -3.34 5.52
C GLY A 55 -3.52 -2.18 6.29
N LEU A 56 -2.78 -1.50 7.17
CA LEU A 56 -3.28 -0.33 7.90
C LEU A 56 -3.72 0.78 6.95
N ALA A 57 -2.97 1.10 5.88
CA ALA A 57 -3.40 2.07 4.88
C ALA A 57 -4.75 1.69 4.25
N TYR A 58 -4.98 0.38 3.99
CA TYR A 58 -6.26 -0.12 3.49
C TYR A 58 -7.38 -0.08 4.53
N VAL A 59 -7.07 -0.25 5.83
CA VAL A 59 -8.05 -0.01 6.91
C VAL A 59 -8.56 1.43 6.87
N PHE A 60 -7.67 2.42 6.76
CA PHE A 60 -8.09 3.83 6.69
C PHE A 60 -8.88 4.13 5.41
N ARG A 61 -8.52 3.54 4.27
CA ARG A 61 -9.33 3.64 3.04
C ARG A 61 -10.71 3.02 3.18
N PHE A 62 -10.80 1.87 3.86
CA PHE A 62 -12.05 1.18 4.14
C PHE A 62 -12.94 2.01 5.06
N ILE A 63 -12.40 2.50 6.18
CA ILE A 63 -13.11 3.40 7.10
C ILE A 63 -13.60 4.65 6.36
N PHE A 64 -12.75 5.28 5.55
CA PHE A 64 -13.15 6.44 4.75
C PHE A 64 -14.30 6.11 3.79
N SER A 65 -14.28 4.94 3.17
CA SER A 65 -15.37 4.48 2.30
C SER A 65 -16.66 4.25 3.08
N LEU A 66 -16.60 3.64 4.26
CA LEU A 66 -17.77 3.48 5.13
C LEU A 66 -18.36 4.82 5.56
N ILE A 67 -17.53 5.81 5.93
CA ILE A 67 -18.05 7.11 6.36
C ILE A 67 -18.69 7.87 5.18
N ARG A 68 -18.12 7.77 3.97
CA ARG A 68 -18.77 8.29 2.75
C ARG A 68 -20.13 7.65 2.49
N MET A 69 -20.30 6.38 2.86
CA MET A 69 -21.58 5.68 2.76
C MET A 69 -22.56 6.19 3.81
N THR A 70 -22.18 6.25 5.08
CA THR A 70 -23.10 6.64 6.17
C THR A 70 -23.63 8.07 6.01
N ASP A 71 -22.80 9.02 5.57
CA ASP A 71 -23.22 10.40 5.25
C ASP A 71 -24.38 10.44 4.25
N ARG A 72 -24.41 9.49 3.30
CA ARG A 72 -25.47 9.38 2.29
C ARG A 72 -26.74 8.71 2.80
N TRP A 73 -26.59 7.60 3.53
CA TRP A 73 -27.73 6.76 3.91
C TRP A 73 -28.48 7.28 5.13
N ILE A 74 -27.75 7.87 6.08
CA ILE A 74 -28.31 8.22 7.39
C ILE A 74 -28.65 9.71 7.46
N GLY A 75 -27.90 10.59 6.77
CA GLY A 75 -28.22 12.02 6.63
C GLY A 75 -28.27 12.84 7.94
N THR A 76 -28.16 12.21 9.11
CA THR A 76 -28.31 12.86 10.43
C THR A 76 -27.00 13.28 11.08
N ILE A 77 -25.85 12.76 10.62
CA ILE A 77 -24.53 13.11 11.18
C ILE A 77 -23.85 14.10 10.25
N TYR A 78 -23.91 15.39 10.61
CA TYR A 78 -23.23 16.46 9.86
C TYR A 78 -21.73 16.45 10.17
N ILE A 79 -20.98 15.56 9.50
CA ILE A 79 -19.51 15.58 9.57
C ILE A 79 -19.02 16.63 8.56
N PRO A 80 -18.28 17.67 8.98
CA PRO A 80 -17.74 18.65 8.05
C PRO A 80 -16.77 17.95 7.10
N ARG A 81 -17.21 17.75 5.84
CA ARG A 81 -16.45 17.08 4.77
C ARG A 81 -15.04 17.67 4.60
N GLY A 82 -14.90 18.97 4.87
CA GLY A 82 -13.63 19.70 4.79
C GLY A 82 -12.55 19.22 5.76
N ALA A 83 -12.91 18.74 6.97
CA ALA A 83 -11.93 18.27 7.95
C ALA A 83 -11.65 16.76 7.83
N MET A 84 -12.67 15.97 7.50
CA MET A 84 -12.54 14.52 7.46
C MET A 84 -11.66 14.00 6.32
N MET A 85 -11.77 14.60 5.13
CA MET A 85 -11.01 14.16 3.96
C MET A 85 -9.48 14.33 4.16
N PRO A 86 -8.97 15.49 4.62
CA PRO A 86 -7.54 15.65 4.94
C PRO A 86 -7.04 14.67 5.99
N ILE A 87 -7.81 14.39 7.05
CA ILE A 87 -7.41 13.46 8.11
C ILE A 87 -7.24 12.04 7.56
N MET A 88 -8.19 11.57 6.75
CA MET A 88 -8.14 10.22 6.17
C MET A 88 -7.02 10.09 5.14
N ILE A 89 -6.78 11.14 4.35
CA ILE A 89 -5.64 11.23 3.44
C ILE A 89 -4.32 11.22 4.22
N LEU A 90 -4.22 11.95 5.33
CA LEU A 90 -3.02 12.00 6.17
C LEU A 90 -2.64 10.61 6.67
N PHE A 91 -3.57 9.86 7.26
CA PHE A 91 -3.28 8.49 7.73
C PHE A 91 -2.95 7.55 6.58
N THR A 92 -3.75 7.58 5.50
CA THR A 92 -3.51 6.73 4.32
C THR A 92 -2.13 7.01 3.72
N ALA A 93 -1.76 8.28 3.60
CA ALA A 93 -0.49 8.70 3.03
C ALA A 93 0.69 8.32 3.93
N TYR A 94 0.55 8.50 5.24
CA TYR A 94 1.56 8.12 6.22
C TYR A 94 1.83 6.61 6.16
N PHE A 95 0.80 5.78 6.28
CA PHE A 95 0.95 4.32 6.30
C PHE A 95 1.42 3.76 4.95
N SER A 96 0.94 4.31 3.83
CA SER A 96 1.42 3.94 2.49
C SER A 96 2.90 4.27 2.31
N THR A 97 3.32 5.46 2.76
CA THR A 97 4.73 5.88 2.67
C THR A 97 5.62 5.01 3.56
N MET A 98 5.19 4.72 4.79
CA MET A 98 5.90 3.80 5.67
C MET A 98 6.02 2.41 5.04
N ALA A 99 4.95 1.88 4.44
CA ALA A 99 5.01 0.59 3.76
C ALA A 99 6.10 0.55 2.69
N LEU A 100 6.20 1.58 1.84
CA LEU A 100 7.24 1.70 0.82
C LEU A 100 8.64 1.87 1.41
N LEU A 101 8.81 2.72 2.43
CA LEU A 101 10.11 2.93 3.05
C LEU A 101 10.63 1.64 3.70
N PHE A 102 9.76 0.90 4.38
CA PHE A 102 10.10 -0.42 4.92
C PHE A 102 10.43 -1.44 3.81
N LEU A 103 9.77 -1.34 2.65
CA LEU A 103 10.06 -2.19 1.50
C LEU A 103 11.45 -1.88 0.96
N ILE A 104 11.78 -0.60 0.76
CA ILE A 104 13.13 -0.16 0.36
C ILE A 104 14.14 -0.64 1.39
N TYR A 105 13.88 -0.41 2.67
CA TYR A 105 14.81 -0.77 3.75
C TYR A 105 15.05 -2.28 3.85
N SER A 106 14.04 -3.11 3.61
CA SER A 106 14.20 -4.55 3.59
C SER A 106 15.20 -5.04 2.52
N THR A 107 15.45 -4.24 1.47
CA THR A 107 16.50 -4.51 0.47
C THR A 107 17.88 -3.99 0.88
N ILE A 108 17.94 -2.87 1.62
CA ILE A 108 19.20 -2.17 1.99
C ILE A 108 19.62 -2.33 3.45
N TRP A 109 18.93 -3.17 4.22
CA TRP A 109 19.04 -3.27 5.68
C TRP A 109 20.46 -3.48 6.23
N LYS A 110 21.39 -3.99 5.42
CA LYS A 110 22.79 -4.21 5.82
C LYS A 110 23.64 -2.93 5.84
N ARG A 111 23.18 -1.84 5.21
CA ARG A 111 23.97 -0.63 5.02
C ARG A 111 23.73 0.46 6.06
N PHE A 112 22.63 0.37 6.79
CA PHE A 112 22.17 1.45 7.67
C PHE A 112 21.72 0.88 9.01
N SER A 113 21.94 1.62 10.09
CA SER A 113 21.39 1.32 11.41
C SER A 113 19.87 1.32 11.36
N SER A 114 19.25 0.36 12.06
CA SER A 114 17.79 0.24 12.12
C SER A 114 17.13 1.41 12.83
N ARG A 115 17.81 2.00 13.82
CA ARG A 115 17.28 3.11 14.60
C ARG A 115 17.23 4.39 13.78
N ASP A 116 18.32 4.72 13.11
CA ASP A 116 18.45 5.95 12.33
C ASP A 116 17.49 5.93 11.13
N PHE A 117 17.39 4.77 10.47
CA PHE A 117 16.41 4.58 9.41
C PHE A 117 14.97 4.78 9.91
N PHE A 118 14.61 4.20 11.05
CA PHE A 118 13.24 4.33 11.58
C PHE A 118 12.89 5.79 11.84
N ILE A 119 13.78 6.56 12.46
CA ILE A 119 13.56 7.98 12.73
C ILE A 119 13.41 8.76 11.41
N ALA A 120 14.35 8.58 10.48
CA ALA A 120 14.31 9.25 9.18
C ALA A 120 13.04 8.90 8.38
N ALA A 121 12.61 7.64 8.42
CA ALA A 121 11.42 7.17 7.73
C ALA A 121 10.14 7.78 8.31
N ASN A 122 10.02 7.89 9.64
CA ASN A 122 8.88 8.54 10.28
C ASN A 122 8.81 10.03 9.93
N ILE A 123 9.95 10.75 10.02
CA ILE A 123 10.01 12.18 9.65
C ILE A 123 9.57 12.37 8.20
N LEU A 124 10.14 11.59 7.27
CA LEU A 124 9.80 11.66 5.86
C LEU A 124 8.32 11.31 5.60
N ALA A 125 7.81 10.27 6.25
CA ALA A 125 6.42 9.86 6.11
C ALA A 125 5.44 10.92 6.63
N VAL A 126 5.75 11.59 7.75
CA VAL A 126 4.95 12.71 8.27
C VAL A 126 4.97 13.89 7.31
N LEU A 127 6.15 14.28 6.80
CA LEU A 127 6.26 15.38 5.83
C LEU A 127 5.43 15.11 4.57
N ILE A 128 5.52 13.89 4.02
CA ILE A 128 4.73 13.48 2.85
C ILE A 128 3.24 13.43 3.18
N ALA A 129 2.86 12.94 4.36
CA ALA A 129 1.46 12.86 4.78
C ALA A 129 0.81 14.24 4.95
N VAL A 130 1.53 15.21 5.54
CA VAL A 130 1.07 16.60 5.67
C VAL A 130 0.96 17.24 4.29
N ALA A 131 1.96 17.09 3.42
CA ALA A 131 1.91 17.62 2.07
C ALA A 131 0.77 17.03 1.24
N ALA A 132 0.52 15.73 1.37
CA ALA A 132 -0.60 15.02 0.75
C ALA A 132 -1.97 15.51 1.24
N ALA A 133 -2.09 15.80 2.54
CA ALA A 133 -3.33 16.31 3.13
C ALA A 133 -3.67 17.72 2.64
N LEU A 134 -2.66 18.55 2.36
CA LEU A 134 -2.83 19.89 1.79
C LEU A 134 -3.14 19.85 0.29
N SER A 135 -2.53 18.92 -0.45
CA SER A 135 -2.71 18.79 -1.90
C SER A 135 -2.68 17.32 -2.31
N PRO A 136 -3.85 16.71 -2.60
CA PRO A 136 -3.94 15.29 -2.99
C PRO A 136 -3.06 14.88 -4.18
N PRO A 137 -2.83 15.73 -5.22
CA PRO A 137 -1.88 15.38 -6.29
C PRO A 137 -0.44 15.18 -5.81
N ILE A 138 0.00 15.88 -4.76
CA ILE A 138 1.35 15.72 -4.18
C ILE A 138 1.51 14.30 -3.64
N PHE A 139 0.46 13.70 -3.08
CA PHE A 139 0.48 12.30 -2.66
C PHE A 139 0.90 11.39 -3.81
N LEU A 140 0.22 11.46 -4.96
CA LEU A 140 0.50 10.61 -6.11
C LEU A 140 1.92 10.81 -6.64
N ILE A 141 2.37 12.06 -6.75
CA ILE A 141 3.72 12.39 -7.25
C ILE A 141 4.79 11.86 -6.30
N THR A 142 4.68 12.13 -4.99
CA THR A 142 5.67 11.68 -3.99
C THR A 142 5.73 10.15 -3.92
N GLN A 143 4.57 9.49 -3.95
CA GLN A 143 4.44 8.06 -4.03
C GLN A 143 5.12 7.48 -5.28
N ALA A 144 4.89 8.07 -6.45
CA ALA A 144 5.53 7.67 -7.70
C ALA A 144 7.06 7.87 -7.66
N VAL A 145 7.54 8.98 -7.10
CA VAL A 145 8.98 9.25 -6.94
C VAL A 145 9.63 8.24 -6.01
N LEU A 146 9.04 7.98 -4.82
CA LEU A 146 9.54 6.95 -3.90
C LEU A 146 9.60 5.58 -4.54
N LEU A 147 8.60 5.27 -5.38
CA LEU A 147 8.52 4.03 -6.12
C LEU A 147 9.64 3.94 -7.18
N VAL A 148 9.92 5.01 -7.93
CA VAL A 148 11.08 5.05 -8.85
C VAL A 148 12.40 4.86 -8.09
N VAL A 149 12.57 5.53 -6.94
CA VAL A 149 13.75 5.35 -6.09
C VAL A 149 13.90 3.90 -5.64
N ALA A 150 12.79 3.24 -5.26
CA ALA A 150 12.79 1.83 -4.89
C ALA A 150 13.28 0.93 -6.03
N ILE A 151 12.86 1.18 -7.28
CA ILE A 151 13.33 0.45 -8.47
C ILE A 151 14.83 0.63 -8.65
N VAL A 152 15.28 1.89 -8.68
CA VAL A 152 16.67 2.22 -8.98
C VAL A 152 17.57 1.58 -7.93
N LEU A 153 17.24 1.71 -6.65
CA LEU A 153 17.98 1.05 -5.58
C LEU A 153 17.97 -0.47 -5.73
N SER A 154 16.80 -1.07 -6.01
CA SER A 154 16.69 -2.51 -6.20
C SER A 154 17.52 -3.01 -7.39
N LEU A 155 17.65 -2.24 -8.47
CA LEU A 155 18.44 -2.61 -9.64
C LEU A 155 19.95 -2.42 -9.40
N VAL A 156 20.35 -1.26 -8.88
CA VAL A 156 21.76 -0.92 -8.62
C VAL A 156 22.39 -1.87 -7.61
N LEU A 157 21.67 -2.23 -6.55
CA LEU A 157 22.18 -3.15 -5.53
C LEU A 157 22.27 -4.60 -6.01
N ARG A 158 21.57 -4.93 -7.09
CA ARG A 158 21.48 -6.27 -7.64
C ARG A 158 22.55 -6.58 -8.68
N SER A 159 23.12 -5.57 -9.35
CA SER A 159 24.09 -5.78 -10.43
C SER A 159 25.34 -6.57 -10.00
N LYS A 160 25.64 -6.65 -8.69
CA LYS A 160 26.78 -7.41 -8.16
C LYS A 160 26.51 -8.90 -7.89
N LYS A 161 25.27 -9.40 -8.00
CA LYS A 161 24.93 -10.83 -7.74
C LYS A 161 23.92 -11.34 -8.77
N ALA A 162 24.42 -11.95 -9.85
CA ALA A 162 23.70 -12.33 -11.07
C ALA A 162 22.64 -13.46 -10.95
N LYS A 163 22.15 -13.83 -9.76
CA LYS A 163 21.08 -14.84 -9.64
C LYS A 163 19.76 -14.19 -9.23
N PHE A 164 18.72 -14.43 -10.03
CA PHE A 164 17.37 -13.96 -9.76
C PHE A 164 16.82 -14.67 -8.51
N SER A 165 17.05 -14.11 -7.33
CA SER A 165 16.59 -14.72 -6.08
C SER A 165 15.06 -14.69 -6.00
N ARG A 166 14.48 -15.72 -5.37
CA ARG A 166 13.04 -15.79 -5.09
C ARG A 166 12.54 -14.54 -4.34
N THR A 167 13.39 -13.93 -3.52
CA THR A 167 13.12 -12.67 -2.81
C THR A 167 12.98 -11.48 -3.75
N ALA A 168 13.84 -11.34 -4.76
CA ALA A 168 13.77 -10.26 -5.74
C ALA A 168 12.46 -10.29 -6.55
N LEU A 169 11.93 -11.50 -6.82
CA LEU A 169 10.62 -11.62 -7.44
C LEU A 169 9.50 -11.07 -6.56
N LEU A 170 9.52 -11.33 -5.25
CA LEU A 170 8.51 -10.79 -4.34
C LEU A 170 8.56 -9.27 -4.28
N TYR A 171 9.77 -8.69 -4.24
CA TYR A 171 9.93 -7.24 -4.30
C TYR A 171 9.35 -6.65 -5.58
N PHE A 172 9.64 -7.28 -6.73
CA PHE A 172 9.10 -6.86 -8.02
C PHE A 172 7.57 -6.99 -8.10
N LEU A 173 6.99 -8.09 -7.58
CA LEU A 173 5.54 -8.27 -7.54
C LEU A 173 4.86 -7.23 -6.65
N MET A 174 5.45 -6.94 -5.48
CA MET A 174 4.95 -5.90 -4.58
C MET A 174 5.00 -4.51 -5.22
N PHE A 175 6.09 -4.25 -5.92
CA PHE A 175 6.25 -3.04 -6.71
C PHE A 175 5.18 -2.92 -7.81
N ALA A 176 4.97 -3.97 -8.61
CA ALA A 176 3.98 -3.98 -9.68
C ALA A 176 2.56 -3.77 -9.15
N PHE A 177 2.23 -4.47 -8.06
CA PHE A 177 0.97 -4.28 -7.37
C PHE A 177 0.78 -2.84 -6.89
N TRP A 178 1.84 -2.21 -6.39
CA TRP A 178 1.75 -0.85 -5.88
C TRP A 178 1.51 0.19 -6.98
N ILE A 179 2.12 0.02 -8.17
CA ILE A 179 1.79 0.82 -9.36
C ILE A 179 0.29 0.72 -9.65
N ILE A 180 -0.25 -0.50 -9.66
CA ILE A 180 -1.68 -0.70 -9.91
C ILE A 180 -2.50 0.01 -8.82
N SER A 181 -2.10 -0.10 -7.56
CA SER A 181 -2.78 0.61 -6.48
C SER A 181 -2.71 2.13 -6.62
N LEU A 182 -1.67 2.72 -7.22
CA LEU A 182 -1.65 4.16 -7.51
C LEU A 182 -2.60 4.53 -8.64
N ILE A 183 -2.61 3.75 -9.71
CA ILE A 183 -3.52 3.95 -10.84
C ILE A 183 -4.96 3.89 -10.35
N LEU A 184 -5.30 2.94 -9.48
CA LEU A 184 -6.62 2.80 -8.88
C LEU A 184 -7.05 3.96 -7.97
N VAL A 185 -6.11 4.78 -7.47
CA VAL A 185 -6.42 5.97 -6.65
C VAL A 185 -6.78 7.19 -7.52
N VAL A 186 -6.37 7.20 -8.79
CA VAL A 186 -6.72 8.27 -9.72
C VAL A 186 -8.25 8.33 -9.86
N PRO A 187 -8.87 9.53 -9.80
CA PRO A 187 -10.32 9.66 -9.90
C PRO A 187 -10.87 8.91 -11.12
N GLY A 188 -11.88 8.06 -10.89
CA GLY A 188 -12.45 7.15 -11.90
C GLY A 188 -13.10 7.80 -13.12
N ARG A 189 -12.97 9.13 -13.31
CA ARG A 189 -13.31 9.77 -14.59
C ARG A 189 -12.30 9.46 -15.69
N VAL A 190 -11.05 9.18 -15.31
CA VAL A 190 -9.96 8.94 -16.28
C VAL A 190 -9.89 7.45 -16.67
N LEU A 191 -10.21 6.56 -15.75
CA LEU A 191 -10.19 5.11 -15.97
C LEU A 191 -11.61 4.61 -16.17
N GLY A 192 -11.87 3.98 -17.31
CA GLY A 192 -13.14 3.29 -17.55
C GLY A 192 -13.42 2.22 -16.49
N PHE A 193 -14.69 1.95 -16.23
CA PHE A 193 -15.14 0.96 -15.23
C PHE A 193 -14.50 -0.42 -15.42
N GLU A 194 -14.44 -0.87 -16.66
CA GLU A 194 -13.89 -2.18 -17.04
C GLU A 194 -12.40 -2.27 -16.70
N ILE A 195 -11.64 -1.22 -17.01
CA ILE A 195 -10.20 -1.13 -16.71
C ILE A 195 -9.99 -1.15 -15.19
N ARG A 196 -10.83 -0.44 -14.43
CA ARG A 196 -10.74 -0.43 -12.96
C ARG A 196 -10.94 -1.83 -12.39
N ILE A 197 -11.99 -2.54 -12.78
CA ILE A 197 -12.24 -3.92 -12.33
C ILE A 197 -11.09 -4.83 -12.74
N ALA A 198 -10.61 -4.72 -13.98
CA ALA A 198 -9.48 -5.52 -14.45
C ALA A 198 -8.24 -5.31 -13.57
N LEU A 199 -7.90 -4.06 -13.24
CA LEU A 199 -6.79 -3.72 -12.35
C LEU A 199 -6.99 -4.21 -10.91
N GLU A 200 -8.22 -4.18 -10.37
CA GLU A 200 -8.56 -4.75 -9.07
C GLU A 200 -8.36 -6.27 -9.04
N VAL A 201 -8.84 -6.98 -10.07
CA VAL A 201 -8.65 -8.43 -10.22
C VAL A 201 -7.17 -8.78 -10.36
N ILE A 202 -6.42 -8.05 -11.18
CA ILE A 202 -4.96 -8.24 -11.32
C ILE A 202 -4.27 -8.01 -9.97
N SER A 203 -4.67 -7.00 -9.21
CA SER A 203 -4.10 -6.72 -7.89
C SER A 203 -4.34 -7.86 -6.90
N ILE A 204 -5.56 -8.40 -6.86
CA ILE A 204 -5.90 -9.57 -6.04
C ILE A 204 -5.06 -10.78 -6.46
N ALA A 205 -4.94 -11.03 -7.77
CA ALA A 205 -4.13 -12.13 -8.30
C ALA A 205 -2.66 -11.98 -7.90
N LEU A 206 -2.08 -10.78 -7.99
CA LEU A 206 -0.71 -10.50 -7.56
C LEU A 206 -0.50 -10.80 -6.07
N PHE A 207 -1.43 -10.38 -5.20
CA PHE A 207 -1.37 -10.74 -3.78
C PHE A 207 -1.49 -12.24 -3.55
N GLY A 208 -2.36 -12.94 -4.28
CA GLY A 208 -2.48 -14.39 -4.22
C GLY A 208 -1.17 -15.09 -4.60
N ILE A 209 -0.48 -14.61 -5.66
CA ILE A 209 0.82 -15.14 -6.08
C ILE A 209 1.89 -14.89 -5.00
N ILE A 210 1.91 -13.69 -4.41
CA ILE A 210 2.84 -13.34 -3.34
C ILE A 210 2.60 -14.24 -2.13
N TYR A 211 1.34 -14.37 -1.69
CA TYR A 211 0.95 -15.23 -0.59
C TYR A 211 1.37 -16.68 -0.83
N TYR A 212 1.06 -17.24 -2.02
CA TYR A 212 1.44 -18.60 -2.38
C TYR A 212 2.96 -18.80 -2.32
N LYS A 213 3.75 -17.84 -2.85
CA LYS A 213 5.22 -17.92 -2.81
C LYS A 213 5.76 -17.83 -1.39
N VAL A 214 5.22 -16.93 -0.56
CA VAL A 214 5.60 -16.81 0.85
C VAL A 214 5.26 -18.08 1.61
N SER A 215 4.06 -18.65 1.40
CA SER A 215 3.64 -19.90 2.07
C SER A 215 4.43 -21.13 1.62
N LYS A 216 5.03 -21.12 0.43
CA LYS A 216 5.91 -22.21 -0.01
C LYS A 216 7.30 -22.15 0.63
N TRP A 217 7.67 -21.03 1.28
CA TRP A 217 8.96 -20.93 1.97
C TRP A 217 8.93 -21.51 3.39
N THR A 218 7.74 -21.73 3.95
CA THR A 218 7.57 -22.33 5.28
C THR A 218 7.48 -23.86 5.26
N LYS A 219 7.32 -24.48 4.09
CA LYS A 219 7.34 -25.94 3.89
C LYS A 219 8.69 -26.37 3.33
#